data_AF-A0A7M5XQA3-F1
#
_entry.id   AF-A0A7M5XQA3-F1
#
_cell.length_a   1.000
_cell.length_b   1.000
_cell.length_c   1.000
_cell.angle_alpha   90.00
_cell.angle_beta   90.00
_cell.angle_gamma   90.00
#
_symmetry.space_group_name_H-M   'P 1'
#
loop_
_entity.id
_entity.type
_entity.pdbx_description
1 polymer ?
#
loop_
_entity_poly.entity_id
_entity_poly.type
_entity_poly.pdbx_seq_one_letter_code
_entity_poly.pdbx_strand_id
1 'polypeptide(L)'
;MQTSSPREIESQKSSNERSPKKKSLLRMEESVAIDMLVRYGLSLRRLSSQDECTERLKKLLSIMKNHWSTKGHVMEYKGFDWLMGILFLIFKGDEGRTFGVLKSLSTHEDASFIWPSLAMVKEQALHVDAKLFHWIEYILERELPHVSAAFRISGLPPSQICQLWRQQCFLNFLNFQDIQLFIVMCLTMGHDFHVYFMLSLFRHSKRDILQQSQEENLLLTLRTMPFNGYQLHEHVDFFLEIQEKYSSDILNDFL
;
A
#
# COMPACT_ATOMS: atom_id res chain seq x y z
N MET A 1 -41.23 71.70 16.50
CA MET A 1 -41.47 71.07 15.19
C MET A 1 -40.95 69.64 15.24
N GLN A 2 -41.87 68.67 15.23
CA GLN A 2 -41.84 67.41 14.46
C GLN A 2 -40.44 66.91 14.01
N THR A 3 -39.96 65.69 14.26
CA THR A 3 -40.62 64.38 14.11
C THR A 3 -39.69 63.21 14.51
N SER A 4 -40.30 62.16 15.09
CA SER A 4 -40.05 60.71 14.92
C SER A 4 -38.82 59.99 15.53
N SER A 5 -39.14 59.14 16.52
CA SER A 5 -38.45 57.90 16.99
C SER A 5 -38.76 56.72 16.01
N PRO A 6 -38.43 55.40 16.21
CA PRO A 6 -37.54 54.66 17.15
C PRO A 6 -36.72 53.49 16.47
N ARG A 7 -36.03 52.67 17.29
CA ARG A 7 -35.68 51.22 17.14
C ARG A 7 -34.24 50.86 16.73
N GLU A 8 -33.44 50.40 17.69
CA GLU A 8 -33.13 48.97 17.95
C GLU A 8 -32.15 48.38 16.93
N ILE A 9 -30.86 48.28 17.27
CA ILE A 9 -30.03 47.12 16.91
C ILE A 9 -29.11 46.80 18.08
N GLU A 10 -29.55 45.78 18.81
CA GLU A 10 -28.85 44.82 19.65
C GLU A 10 -27.31 44.89 19.71
N SER A 11 -26.83 45.03 20.95
CA SER A 11 -25.49 44.67 21.36
C SER A 11 -25.23 43.19 21.05
N GLN A 12 -24.41 42.93 20.04
CA GLN A 12 -23.88 41.61 19.73
C GLN A 12 -23.06 41.08 20.92
N LYS A 13 -23.70 40.25 21.73
CA LYS A 13 -23.01 39.21 22.50
C LYS A 13 -22.31 38.31 21.48
N SER A 14 -20.98 38.37 21.49
CA SER A 14 -20.10 37.39 20.85
C SER A 14 -20.34 36.02 21.50
N SER A 15 -21.31 35.29 20.97
CA SER A 15 -21.45 33.85 21.17
C SER A 15 -20.29 33.18 20.46
N ASN A 16 -19.38 32.68 21.29
CA ASN A 16 -18.27 31.81 20.92
C ASN A 16 -18.84 30.46 20.43
N GLU A 17 -19.38 30.43 19.21
CA GLU A 17 -19.69 29.19 18.51
C GLU A 17 -18.38 28.57 18.04
N ARG A 18 -17.87 27.65 18.86
CA ARG A 18 -16.90 26.64 18.42
C ARG A 18 -17.47 25.99 17.16
N SER A 19 -16.79 26.22 16.04
CA SER A 19 -17.06 25.52 14.79
C SER A 19 -17.14 24.01 15.04
N PRO A 20 -18.17 23.33 14.52
CA PRO A 20 -18.27 21.89 14.69
C PRO A 20 -17.06 21.25 14.01
N LYS A 21 -16.27 20.48 14.77
CA LYS A 21 -15.24 19.59 14.23
C LYS A 21 -15.91 18.78 13.11
N LYS A 22 -15.56 19.06 11.86
CA LYS A 22 -16.02 18.30 10.68
C LYS A 22 -15.67 16.84 10.97
N LYS A 23 -16.66 16.03 11.35
CA LYS A 23 -16.51 14.57 11.33
C LYS A 23 -16.14 14.25 9.88
N SER A 24 -14.89 13.87 9.64
CA SER A 24 -14.46 13.47 8.30
C SER A 24 -15.32 12.26 7.93
N LEU A 25 -16.31 12.46 7.06
CA LEU A 25 -17.12 11.39 6.52
C LEU A 25 -16.18 10.42 5.81
N LEU A 26 -16.25 9.14 6.17
CA LEU A 26 -15.53 8.06 5.48
C LEU A 26 -16.01 8.02 4.03
N ARG A 27 -15.07 7.88 3.10
CA ARG A 27 -15.41 7.68 1.69
C ARG A 27 -15.99 6.28 1.50
N MET A 28 -16.80 6.08 0.46
CA MET A 28 -17.41 4.79 0.16
C MET A 28 -16.34 3.69 -0.02
N GLU A 29 -15.28 3.99 -0.78
CA GLU A 29 -14.14 3.09 -1.01
C GLU A 29 -13.45 2.67 0.29
N GLU A 30 -13.30 3.59 1.24
CA GLU A 30 -12.70 3.32 2.55
C GLU A 30 -13.60 2.42 3.39
N SER A 31 -14.92 2.63 3.34
CA SER A 31 -15.86 1.77 4.05
C SER A 31 -15.84 0.34 3.51
N VAL A 32 -15.74 0.18 2.18
CA VAL A 32 -15.64 -1.14 1.54
C VAL A 32 -14.31 -1.81 1.89
N ALA A 33 -13.20 -1.08 1.83
CA ALA A 33 -11.89 -1.62 2.19
C ALA A 33 -11.82 -2.05 3.67
N ILE A 34 -12.41 -1.27 4.58
CA ILE A 34 -12.52 -1.62 6.00
C ILE A 34 -13.31 -2.91 6.20
N ASP A 35 -14.50 -3.01 5.60
CA ASP A 35 -15.33 -4.22 5.69
C ASP A 35 -14.61 -5.45 5.12
N MET A 36 -13.96 -5.30 3.97
CA MET A 36 -13.15 -6.36 3.36
C MET A 36 -12.01 -6.82 4.29
N LEU A 37 -11.23 -5.89 4.84
CA LEU A 37 -10.11 -6.21 5.74
C LEU A 37 -10.56 -6.84 7.05
N VAL A 38 -11.66 -6.37 7.63
CA VAL A 38 -12.18 -6.94 8.88
C VAL A 38 -12.68 -8.38 8.64
N ARG A 39 -13.43 -8.62 7.56
CA ARG A 39 -13.86 -9.97 7.18
C ARG A 39 -12.69 -10.91 6.93
N TYR A 40 -11.67 -10.42 6.22
CA TYR A 40 -10.43 -11.17 5.99
C TYR A 40 -9.68 -11.45 7.30
N GLY A 41 -9.57 -10.48 8.20
CA GLY A 41 -8.95 -10.67 9.51
C GLY A 41 -9.69 -11.67 10.41
N LEU A 42 -11.02 -11.71 10.32
CA LEU A 42 -11.86 -12.70 11.02
C LEU A 42 -11.66 -14.10 10.44
N SER A 43 -11.60 -14.25 9.10
CA SER A 43 -11.36 -15.56 8.47
C SER A 43 -9.96 -16.11 8.81
N LEU A 44 -8.97 -15.23 8.96
CA LEU A 44 -7.63 -15.56 9.45
C LEU A 44 -7.54 -15.80 10.97
N ARG A 45 -8.64 -15.64 11.72
CA ARG A 45 -8.67 -15.69 13.19
C ARG A 45 -7.69 -14.74 13.86
N ARG A 46 -7.43 -13.58 13.22
CA ARG A 46 -6.58 -12.51 13.74
C ARG A 46 -7.38 -11.44 14.47
N LEU A 47 -8.65 -11.32 14.14
CA LEU A 47 -9.59 -10.39 14.78
C LEU A 47 -10.65 -11.16 15.58
N SER A 48 -11.20 -10.50 16.60
CA SER A 48 -12.15 -11.12 17.54
C SER A 48 -13.62 -10.72 17.29
N SER A 49 -13.88 -9.54 16.75
CA SER A 49 -15.23 -8.98 16.60
C SER A 49 -15.31 -8.06 15.37
N GLN A 50 -16.35 -8.23 14.56
CA GLN A 50 -16.54 -7.41 13.35
C GLN A 50 -16.78 -5.94 13.68
N ASP A 51 -17.74 -5.65 14.57
CA ASP A 51 -18.15 -4.27 14.87
C ASP A 51 -17.03 -3.51 15.60
N GLU A 52 -16.42 -4.14 16.60
CA GLU A 52 -15.35 -3.52 17.39
C GLU A 52 -14.11 -3.22 16.53
N CYS A 53 -13.67 -4.20 15.72
CA CYS A 53 -12.51 -4.00 14.86
C CYS A 53 -12.80 -3.01 13.73
N THR A 54 -14.03 -2.94 13.23
CA THR A 54 -14.45 -1.94 12.25
C THR A 54 -14.32 -0.53 12.82
N GLU A 55 -14.83 -0.28 14.04
CA GLU A 55 -14.73 1.05 14.67
C GLU A 55 -13.28 1.42 15.00
N ARG A 56 -12.47 0.46 15.47
CA ARG A 56 -11.03 0.68 15.70
C ARG A 56 -10.29 1.03 14.41
N LEU A 57 -10.55 0.34 13.31
CA LEU A 57 -9.89 0.61 12.03
C LEU A 57 -10.34 1.96 11.43
N LYS A 58 -11.62 2.31 11.55
CA LYS A 58 -12.13 3.65 11.18
C LYS A 58 -11.44 4.75 11.98
N LYS A 59 -11.31 4.56 13.30
CA LYS A 59 -10.63 5.51 14.19
C LYS A 59 -9.15 5.65 13.81
N LEU A 60 -8.45 4.54 13.58
CA LEU A 60 -7.07 4.54 13.13
C LEU A 60 -6.89 5.32 11.81
N LEU A 61 -7.74 5.07 10.81
CA LEU A 61 -7.71 5.78 9.53
C LEU A 61 -7.92 7.29 9.72
N SER A 62 -8.84 7.69 10.59
CA SER A 62 -9.07 9.11 10.91
C SER A 62 -7.85 9.74 11.59
N ILE A 63 -7.22 9.03 12.53
CA ILE A 63 -5.99 9.49 13.20
C ILE A 63 -4.87 9.68 12.17
N MET A 64 -4.67 8.71 11.27
CA MET A 64 -3.64 8.79 10.23
C MET A 64 -3.87 9.96 9.29
N LYS A 65 -5.10 10.15 8.78
CA LYS A 65 -5.44 11.31 7.94
C LYS A 65 -5.12 12.63 8.61
N ASN A 66 -5.51 12.78 9.87
CA ASN A 66 -5.21 13.99 10.64
C ASN A 66 -3.69 14.17 10.84
N HIS A 67 -2.96 13.09 11.11
CA HIS A 67 -1.51 13.12 11.26
C HIS A 67 -0.84 13.69 9.99
N TRP A 68 -1.27 13.23 8.81
CA TRP A 68 -0.75 13.72 7.53
C TRP A 68 -1.14 15.16 7.24
N SER A 69 -2.40 15.55 7.50
CA SER A 69 -2.85 16.93 7.30
C SER A 69 -2.11 17.94 8.18
N THR A 70 -1.80 17.58 9.43
CA THR A 70 -1.08 18.50 10.34
C THR A 70 0.37 18.75 9.95
N LYS A 71 0.98 17.88 9.15
CA LYS A 71 2.37 18.02 8.68
C LYS A 71 2.51 18.90 7.44
N GLY A 72 1.43 19.54 6.98
CA GLY A 72 1.48 20.48 5.85
C GLY A 72 1.72 19.82 4.49
N HIS A 73 1.58 18.49 4.39
CA HIS A 73 1.71 17.79 3.12
C HIS A 73 0.53 18.13 2.21
N VAL A 74 0.85 18.57 0.99
CA VAL A 74 -0.07 19.21 0.04
C VAL A 74 -1.02 18.19 -0.61
N MET A 75 -0.64 16.92 -0.64
CA MET A 75 -1.43 15.84 -1.25
C MET A 75 -2.28 15.10 -0.22
N GLU A 76 -3.60 15.28 -0.31
CA GLU A 76 -4.57 14.41 0.37
C GLU A 76 -4.53 13.03 -0.28
N TYR A 77 -4.08 12.00 0.44
CA TYR A 77 -4.17 10.62 -0.03
C TYR A 77 -5.65 10.26 -0.26
N LYS A 78 -5.99 9.93 -1.52
CA LYS A 78 -7.33 9.54 -1.95
C LYS A 78 -7.39 8.01 -2.01
N GLY A 79 -7.63 7.37 -0.89
CA GLY A 79 -7.79 5.92 -0.85
C GLY A 79 -7.74 5.34 0.55
N PHE A 80 -7.82 4.02 0.63
CA PHE A 80 -7.59 3.27 1.86
C PHE A 80 -6.12 2.86 1.97
N ASP A 81 -5.49 3.13 3.12
CA ASP A 81 -4.10 2.76 3.38
C ASP A 81 -3.99 1.26 3.66
N TRP A 82 -3.66 0.48 2.63
CA TRP A 82 -3.59 -0.97 2.72
C TRP A 82 -2.47 -1.47 3.63
N LEU A 83 -1.32 -0.79 3.70
CA LEU A 83 -0.25 -1.18 4.62
C LEU A 83 -0.69 -0.98 6.08
N MET A 84 -1.36 0.13 6.39
CA MET A 84 -2.01 0.34 7.70
C MET A 84 -3.00 -0.80 8.01
N GLY A 85 -3.83 -1.19 7.03
CA GLY A 85 -4.77 -2.30 7.16
C GLY A 85 -4.08 -3.64 7.47
N ILE A 86 -3.01 -3.97 6.75
CA ILE A 86 -2.24 -5.19 6.99
C ILE A 86 -1.55 -5.15 8.35
N LEU A 87 -0.93 -4.05 8.73
CA LEU A 87 -0.32 -3.91 10.06
C LEU A 87 -1.36 -4.06 11.18
N PHE A 88 -2.57 -3.52 11.00
CA PHE A 88 -3.67 -3.75 11.92
C PHE A 88 -3.99 -5.24 12.10
N LEU A 89 -3.98 -6.03 11.03
CA LEU A 89 -4.14 -7.49 11.10
C LEU A 89 -2.95 -8.19 11.77
N ILE A 90 -1.72 -7.77 11.47
CA ILE A 90 -0.49 -8.29 12.08
C ILE A 90 -0.54 -8.12 13.60
N PHE A 91 -0.97 -6.94 14.05
CA PHE A 91 -1.15 -6.60 15.46
C PHE A 91 -2.52 -7.01 16.03
N LYS A 92 -3.25 -7.91 15.37
CA LYS A 92 -4.50 -8.50 15.87
C LYS A 92 -5.55 -7.47 16.27
N GLY A 93 -5.63 -6.37 15.54
CA GLY A 93 -6.57 -5.28 15.78
C GLY A 93 -6.17 -4.30 16.89
N ASP A 94 -4.92 -4.34 17.36
CA ASP A 94 -4.37 -3.37 18.31
C ASP A 94 -4.06 -2.04 17.60
N GLU A 95 -4.96 -1.07 17.76
CA GLU A 95 -4.84 0.29 17.21
C GLU A 95 -3.55 0.99 17.66
N GLY A 96 -3.17 0.84 18.93
CA GLY A 96 -2.04 1.54 19.52
C GLY A 96 -0.69 1.05 18.98
N ARG A 97 -0.52 -0.28 18.90
CA ARG A 97 0.67 -0.89 18.29
C ARG A 97 0.77 -0.56 16.81
N THR A 98 -0.35 -0.65 16.09
CA THR A 98 -0.40 -0.33 14.66
C THR A 98 0.02 1.11 14.40
N PHE A 99 -0.56 2.06 15.14
CA PHE A 99 -0.20 3.47 15.05
C PHE A 99 1.28 3.72 15.43
N GLY A 100 1.76 3.08 16.50
CA GLY A 100 3.15 3.22 16.94
C GLY A 100 4.15 2.81 15.86
N VAL A 101 3.90 1.68 15.20
CA VAL A 101 4.74 1.21 14.09
C VAL A 101 4.63 2.11 12.86
N LEU A 102 3.42 2.49 12.45
CA LEU A 102 3.22 3.43 11.33
C LEU A 102 3.94 4.76 11.55
N LYS A 103 3.90 5.29 12.78
CA LYS A 103 4.62 6.50 13.14
C LYS A 103 6.14 6.31 13.04
N SER A 104 6.68 5.23 13.58
CA SER A 104 8.11 4.90 13.47
C SER A 104 8.54 4.66 12.02
N LEU A 105 7.67 4.03 11.23
CA LEU A 105 7.95 3.74 9.84
C LEU A 105 7.94 5.02 8.99
N SER A 106 7.07 5.97 9.30
CA SER A 106 7.00 7.25 8.57
C SER A 106 8.31 8.05 8.59
N THR A 107 9.12 7.87 9.62
CA THR A 107 10.44 8.50 9.76
C THR A 107 11.57 7.72 9.11
N HIS A 108 11.34 6.47 8.71
CA HIS A 108 12.32 5.68 7.97
C HIS A 108 12.39 6.18 6.51
N GLU A 109 13.59 6.25 5.97
CA GLU A 109 13.84 6.77 4.61
C GLU A 109 13.24 5.81 3.58
N ASP A 110 13.51 4.51 3.73
CA ASP A 110 13.07 3.46 2.80
C ASP A 110 11.58 3.09 2.88
N ALA A 111 10.84 3.61 3.85
CA ALA A 111 9.44 3.23 4.04
C ALA A 111 8.57 3.54 2.81
N SER A 112 8.94 4.55 2.01
CA SER A 112 8.24 4.94 0.79
C SER A 112 8.18 3.79 -0.23
N PHE A 113 9.15 2.86 -0.24
CA PHE A 113 9.19 1.74 -1.19
C PHE A 113 8.10 0.69 -0.94
N ILE A 114 7.67 0.52 0.31
CA ILE A 114 6.64 -0.46 0.69
C ILE A 114 5.31 0.18 1.07
N TRP A 115 5.30 1.50 1.28
CA TRP A 115 4.14 2.23 1.75
C TRP A 115 3.73 3.31 0.73
N PRO A 116 2.95 2.96 -0.30
CA PRO A 116 2.55 3.89 -1.35
C PRO A 116 1.88 5.17 -0.81
N SER A 117 1.04 5.04 0.22
CA SER A 117 0.39 6.19 0.87
C SER A 117 1.42 7.17 1.47
N LEU A 118 2.48 6.66 2.09
CA LEU A 118 3.58 7.51 2.59
C LEU A 118 4.36 8.16 1.45
N ALA A 119 4.68 7.40 0.39
CA ALA A 119 5.38 7.93 -0.77
C ALA A 119 4.59 9.07 -1.44
N MET A 120 3.25 8.97 -1.48
CA MET A 120 2.39 10.05 -1.97
C MET A 120 2.44 11.29 -1.07
N VAL A 121 2.38 11.10 0.25
CA VAL A 121 2.45 12.19 1.22
C VAL A 121 3.81 12.90 1.18
N LYS A 122 4.90 12.14 0.95
CA LYS A 122 6.26 12.67 0.78
C LYS A 122 6.55 13.21 -0.63
N GLU A 123 5.59 13.18 -1.55
CA GLU A 123 5.77 13.58 -2.97
C GLU A 123 6.85 12.76 -3.71
N GLN A 124 7.11 11.54 -3.24
CA GLN A 124 8.11 10.62 -3.77
C GLN A 124 7.50 9.48 -4.61
N ALA A 125 6.17 9.33 -4.63
CA ALA A 125 5.50 8.17 -5.24
C ALA A 125 5.95 7.90 -6.68
N LEU A 126 5.96 8.93 -7.52
CA LEU A 126 6.38 8.77 -8.92
C LEU A 126 7.85 8.34 -9.04
N HIS A 127 8.72 8.92 -8.20
CA HIS A 127 10.15 8.64 -8.22
C HIS A 127 10.48 7.22 -7.71
N VAL A 128 9.88 6.84 -6.58
CA VAL A 128 9.99 5.50 -6.00
C VAL A 128 9.48 4.45 -6.99
N ASP A 129 8.32 4.68 -7.59
CA ASP A 129 7.73 3.73 -8.54
C ASP A 129 8.57 3.63 -9.81
N ALA A 130 9.04 4.76 -10.37
CA ALA A 130 9.88 4.76 -11.56
C ALA A 130 11.18 3.97 -11.34
N LYS A 131 11.89 4.22 -10.24
CA LYS A 131 13.13 3.50 -9.90
C LYS A 131 12.87 2.02 -9.66
N LEU A 132 11.89 1.69 -8.81
CA LEU A 132 11.57 0.30 -8.49
C LEU A 132 11.19 -0.50 -9.74
N PHE A 133 10.32 0.06 -10.58
CA PHE A 133 9.84 -0.61 -11.77
C PHE A 133 10.91 -0.72 -12.87
N HIS A 134 11.77 0.30 -13.00
CA HIS A 134 12.91 0.23 -13.89
C HIS A 134 13.80 -0.98 -13.57
N TRP A 135 14.18 -1.14 -12.30
CA TRP A 135 15.02 -2.27 -11.87
C TRP A 135 14.33 -3.61 -12.03
N ILE A 136 13.03 -3.70 -11.72
CA ILE A 136 12.27 -4.93 -11.95
C ILE A 136 12.29 -5.30 -13.43
N GLU A 137 11.96 -4.37 -14.33
CA GLU A 137 11.92 -4.65 -15.77
C GLU A 137 13.30 -4.98 -16.33
N TYR A 138 14.33 -4.24 -15.90
CA TYR A 138 15.73 -4.44 -16.30
C TYR A 138 16.23 -5.85 -15.92
N ILE A 139 16.03 -6.27 -14.67
CA ILE A 139 16.47 -7.58 -14.20
C ILE A 139 15.59 -8.69 -14.79
N LEU A 140 14.28 -8.45 -14.96
CA LEU A 140 13.36 -9.40 -15.59
C LEU A 140 13.80 -9.76 -17.01
N GLU A 141 14.25 -8.79 -17.81
CA GLU A 141 14.75 -9.02 -19.16
C GLU A 141 16.01 -9.90 -19.18
N ARG A 142 16.89 -9.78 -18.17
CA ARG A 142 18.16 -10.51 -18.09
C ARG A 142 18.02 -11.90 -17.50
N GLU A 143 17.31 -12.00 -16.38
CA GLU A 143 17.24 -13.23 -15.58
C GLU A 143 16.03 -14.09 -15.96
N LEU A 144 14.98 -13.49 -16.51
CA LEU A 144 13.75 -14.17 -16.92
C LEU A 144 13.32 -13.75 -18.36
N PRO A 145 14.19 -13.89 -19.38
CA PRO A 145 13.96 -13.33 -20.72
C PRO A 145 12.69 -13.85 -21.39
N HIS A 146 12.29 -15.10 -21.09
CA HIS A 146 11.06 -15.70 -21.60
C HIS A 146 9.80 -14.99 -21.05
N VAL A 147 9.83 -14.61 -19.77
CA VAL A 147 8.74 -13.87 -19.13
C VAL A 147 8.67 -12.46 -19.70
N SER A 148 9.82 -11.78 -19.82
CA SER A 148 9.90 -10.46 -20.45
C SER A 148 9.37 -10.48 -21.89
N ALA A 149 9.73 -11.49 -22.69
CA ALA A 149 9.22 -11.66 -24.04
C ALA A 149 7.69 -11.87 -24.09
N ALA A 150 7.13 -12.63 -23.15
CA ALA A 150 5.68 -12.84 -23.07
C ALA A 150 4.92 -11.53 -22.81
N PHE A 151 5.41 -10.71 -21.87
CA PHE A 151 4.87 -9.37 -21.62
C PHE A 151 4.94 -8.48 -22.86
N ARG A 152 6.07 -8.48 -23.57
CA ARG A 152 6.25 -7.72 -24.81
C ARG A 152 5.28 -8.16 -25.91
N ILE A 153 5.08 -9.46 -26.10
CA ILE A 153 4.13 -10.01 -27.08
C ILE A 153 2.69 -9.61 -26.72
N SER A 154 2.34 -9.64 -25.43
CA SER A 154 1.01 -9.22 -24.96
C SER A 154 0.82 -7.70 -24.89
N GLY A 155 1.82 -6.89 -25.28
CA GLY A 155 1.73 -5.43 -25.23
C GLY A 155 1.53 -4.85 -23.82
N LEU A 156 1.96 -5.59 -22.79
CA LEU A 156 1.69 -5.29 -21.38
C LEU A 156 3.02 -5.00 -20.66
N PRO A 157 3.24 -3.80 -20.09
CA PRO A 157 4.44 -3.54 -19.31
C PRO A 157 4.38 -4.26 -17.95
N PRO A 158 5.44 -4.99 -17.52
CA PRO A 158 5.49 -5.66 -16.21
C PRO A 158 5.25 -4.70 -15.03
N SER A 159 5.70 -3.45 -15.15
CA SER A 159 5.46 -2.39 -14.15
C SER A 159 3.98 -2.17 -13.81
N GLN A 160 3.08 -2.27 -14.79
CA GLN A 160 1.64 -2.13 -14.55
C GLN A 160 1.09 -3.25 -13.66
N ILE A 161 1.60 -4.47 -13.84
CA ILE A 161 1.25 -5.61 -13.00
C ILE A 161 1.85 -5.48 -11.60
N CYS A 162 3.12 -5.06 -11.50
CA CYS A 162 3.75 -4.78 -10.21
C CYS A 162 2.96 -3.73 -9.42
N GLN A 163 2.53 -2.65 -10.09
CA GLN A 163 1.71 -1.62 -9.46
C GLN A 163 0.40 -2.21 -8.92
N LEU A 164 -0.27 -3.04 -9.71
CA LEU A 164 -1.52 -3.67 -9.33
C LEU A 164 -1.38 -4.56 -8.10
N TRP A 165 -0.34 -5.39 -8.03
CA TRP A 165 -0.10 -6.23 -6.85
C TRP A 165 0.23 -5.40 -5.59
N ARG A 166 0.98 -4.30 -5.73
CA ARG A 166 1.32 -3.42 -4.58
C ARG A 166 0.15 -2.59 -4.09
N GLN A 167 -0.79 -2.20 -4.95
CA GLN A 167 -1.89 -1.30 -4.58
C GLN A 167 -2.69 -1.79 -3.37
N GLN A 168 -2.90 -3.10 -3.23
CA GLN A 168 -3.59 -3.71 -2.09
C GLN A 168 -2.64 -4.49 -1.16
N CYS A 169 -1.34 -4.18 -1.17
CA CYS A 169 -0.33 -4.91 -0.38
C CYS A 169 -0.41 -6.43 -0.60
N PHE A 170 -0.56 -6.85 -1.87
CA PHE A 170 -0.69 -8.26 -2.31
C PHE A 170 -1.88 -9.03 -1.74
N LEU A 171 -2.82 -8.34 -1.10
CA LEU A 171 -4.08 -8.92 -0.66
C LEU A 171 -4.81 -9.50 -1.89
N ASN A 172 -5.37 -10.71 -1.72
CA ASN A 172 -5.94 -11.58 -2.78
C ASN A 172 -4.93 -12.37 -3.62
N PHE A 173 -3.64 -12.00 -3.62
CA PHE A 173 -2.63 -12.69 -4.43
C PHE A 173 -1.80 -13.66 -3.60
N LEU A 174 -1.43 -13.25 -2.39
CA LEU A 174 -0.55 -14.02 -1.51
C LEU A 174 -1.26 -14.52 -0.26
N ASN A 175 -0.73 -15.59 0.32
CA ASN A 175 -1.13 -15.99 1.66
C ASN A 175 -0.67 -14.92 2.67
N PHE A 176 -1.35 -14.86 3.82
CA PHE A 176 -1.05 -13.82 4.80
C PHE A 176 0.37 -13.92 5.36
N GLN A 177 0.91 -15.13 5.51
CA GLN A 177 2.25 -15.34 6.05
C GLN A 177 3.33 -14.73 5.13
N ASP A 178 3.20 -14.89 3.81
CA ASP A 178 4.13 -14.31 2.84
C ASP A 178 4.01 -12.79 2.79
N ILE A 179 2.81 -12.22 2.95
CA ILE A 179 2.64 -10.76 3.11
C ILE A 179 3.39 -10.26 4.36
N GLN A 180 3.29 -10.98 5.48
CA GLN A 180 4.00 -10.64 6.71
C GLN A 180 5.52 -10.71 6.53
N LEU A 181 6.02 -11.78 5.92
CA LEU A 181 7.43 -11.96 5.65
C LEU A 181 7.95 -10.90 4.68
N PHE A 182 7.20 -10.57 3.62
CA PHE A 182 7.55 -9.50 2.69
C PHE A 182 7.77 -8.16 3.43
N ILE A 183 6.82 -7.76 4.29
CA ILE A 183 6.95 -6.51 5.05
C ILE A 183 8.19 -6.55 5.94
N VAL A 184 8.41 -7.64 6.69
CA VAL A 184 9.57 -7.76 7.58
C VAL A 184 10.88 -7.72 6.79
N MET A 185 10.96 -8.43 5.67
CA MET A 185 12.16 -8.49 4.84
C MET A 185 12.49 -7.14 4.22
N CYS A 186 11.51 -6.42 3.66
CA CYS A 186 11.74 -5.06 3.17
C CYS A 186 12.23 -4.10 4.26
N LEU A 187 11.79 -4.26 5.51
CA LEU A 187 12.21 -3.42 6.63
C LEU A 187 13.59 -3.78 7.19
N THR A 188 14.08 -5.00 6.95
CA THR A 188 15.31 -5.51 7.58
C THR A 188 16.45 -5.72 6.59
N MET A 189 16.16 -6.02 5.33
CA MET A 189 17.14 -6.33 4.29
C MET A 189 17.40 -5.16 3.34
N GLY A 190 16.55 -4.13 3.34
CA GLY A 190 16.66 -2.98 2.45
C GLY A 190 15.55 -2.91 1.40
N HIS A 191 15.54 -1.80 0.67
CA HIS A 191 14.54 -1.51 -0.36
C HIS A 191 14.73 -2.30 -1.66
N ASP A 192 15.95 -2.79 -1.91
CA ASP A 192 16.29 -3.65 -3.05
C ASP A 192 15.61 -5.02 -2.96
N PHE A 193 15.34 -5.50 -1.74
CA PHE A 193 14.55 -6.71 -1.51
C PHE A 193 13.19 -6.68 -2.21
N HIS A 194 12.56 -5.50 -2.33
CA HIS A 194 11.28 -5.37 -3.03
C HIS A 194 11.41 -5.78 -4.51
N VAL A 195 12.53 -5.45 -5.16
CA VAL A 195 12.82 -5.85 -6.53
C VAL A 195 12.92 -7.38 -6.61
N TYR A 196 13.67 -8.00 -5.70
CA TYR A 196 13.89 -9.44 -5.68
C TYR A 196 12.60 -10.21 -5.45
N PHE A 197 11.78 -9.71 -4.52
CA PHE A 197 10.47 -10.25 -4.23
C PHE A 197 9.56 -10.24 -5.47
N MET A 198 9.46 -9.10 -6.16
CA MET A 198 8.65 -9.00 -7.39
C MET A 198 9.14 -9.95 -8.49
N LEU A 199 10.46 -10.06 -8.68
CA LEU A 199 11.03 -11.01 -9.63
C LEU A 199 10.70 -12.46 -9.28
N SER A 200 10.64 -12.81 -7.99
CA SER A 200 10.25 -14.16 -7.58
C SER A 200 8.79 -14.49 -7.90
N LEU A 201 7.88 -13.51 -7.82
CA LEU A 201 6.49 -13.68 -8.23
C LEU A 201 6.41 -13.96 -9.73
N PHE A 202 7.16 -13.23 -10.55
CA PHE A 202 7.25 -13.51 -11.99
C PHE A 202 7.90 -14.87 -12.29
N ARG A 203 8.93 -15.25 -11.54
CA ARG A 203 9.58 -16.57 -11.66
C ARG A 203 8.61 -17.70 -11.35
N HIS A 204 7.86 -17.57 -10.25
CA HIS A 204 6.84 -18.54 -9.83
C HIS A 204 5.73 -18.68 -10.88
N SER A 205 5.21 -17.56 -11.37
CA SER A 205 4.15 -17.53 -12.38
C SER A 205 4.63 -17.73 -13.82
N LYS A 206 5.91 -18.08 -14.05
CA LYS A 206 6.49 -18.20 -15.40
C LYS A 206 5.65 -19.07 -16.32
N ARG A 207 5.22 -20.24 -15.85
CA ARG A 207 4.43 -21.18 -16.66
C ARG A 207 3.10 -20.56 -17.08
N ASP A 208 2.37 -19.99 -16.13
CA ASP A 208 1.06 -19.38 -16.38
C ASP A 208 1.18 -18.17 -17.30
N ILE A 209 2.21 -17.34 -17.10
CA ILE A 209 2.49 -16.17 -17.96
C ILE A 209 2.71 -16.61 -19.41
N LEU A 210 3.56 -17.62 -19.63
CA LEU A 210 3.86 -18.10 -20.99
C LEU A 210 2.63 -18.68 -21.67
N GLN A 211 1.82 -19.46 -20.94
CA GLN A 211 0.60 -20.03 -21.49
C GLN A 211 -0.43 -18.93 -21.83
N GLN A 212 -0.70 -18.04 -20.88
CA GLN A 212 -1.74 -17.01 -21.02
C GLN A 212 -1.36 -15.89 -21.98
N SER A 213 -0.07 -15.69 -22.26
CA SER A 213 0.36 -14.79 -23.34
C SER A 213 -0.03 -15.27 -24.73
N GLN A 214 -0.14 -16.58 -24.95
CA GLN A 214 -0.56 -17.16 -26.23
C GLN A 214 -2.08 -17.14 -26.40
N GLU A 215 -2.81 -17.15 -25.27
CA GLU A 215 -4.26 -17.13 -25.22
C GLU A 215 -4.84 -15.68 -25.16
N GLU A 216 -3.99 -14.65 -25.28
CA GLU A 216 -4.34 -13.22 -25.17
C GLU A 216 -5.05 -12.81 -23.86
N ASN A 217 -4.90 -13.63 -22.80
CA ASN A 217 -5.59 -13.45 -21.51
C ASN A 217 -4.64 -13.10 -20.36
N LEU A 218 -3.38 -12.72 -20.67
CA LEU A 218 -2.34 -12.48 -19.66
C LEU A 218 -2.74 -11.43 -18.62
N LEU A 219 -3.26 -10.27 -19.06
CA LEU A 219 -3.67 -9.19 -18.14
C LEU A 219 -4.78 -9.65 -17.19
N LEU A 220 -5.83 -10.30 -17.71
CA LEU A 220 -6.94 -10.77 -16.89
C LEU A 220 -6.47 -11.80 -15.85
N THR A 221 -5.60 -12.72 -16.27
CA THR A 221 -5.03 -13.74 -15.38
C THR A 221 -4.24 -13.10 -14.24
N LEU A 222 -3.27 -12.25 -14.54
CA LEU A 222 -2.40 -11.65 -13.52
C LEU A 222 -3.15 -10.67 -12.58
N ARG A 223 -4.34 -10.22 -12.96
CA ARG A 223 -5.21 -9.39 -12.13
C ARG A 223 -6.07 -10.16 -11.13
N THR A 224 -6.27 -11.45 -11.36
CA THR A 224 -7.30 -12.24 -10.65
C THR A 224 -6.77 -13.52 -10.04
N MET A 225 -5.67 -14.05 -10.57
CA MET A 225 -5.13 -15.34 -10.17
C MET A 225 -4.24 -15.19 -8.92
N PRO A 226 -4.54 -15.92 -7.82
CA PRO A 226 -3.64 -15.97 -6.68
C PRO A 226 -2.38 -16.77 -7.02
N PHE A 227 -1.27 -16.47 -6.35
CA PHE A 227 -0.03 -17.20 -6.45
C PHE A 227 -0.11 -18.51 -5.64
N ASN A 228 -0.90 -19.45 -6.14
CA ASN A 228 -1.09 -20.74 -5.48
C ASN A 228 0.26 -21.47 -5.34
N GLY A 229 0.52 -21.95 -4.11
CA GLY A 229 1.76 -22.66 -3.79
C GLY A 229 3.00 -21.77 -3.70
N TYR A 230 2.91 -20.46 -3.90
CA TYR A 230 4.03 -19.57 -3.63
C TYR A 230 4.34 -19.56 -2.13
N GLN A 231 5.62 -19.66 -1.80
CA GLN A 231 6.12 -19.53 -0.44
C GLN A 231 7.42 -18.74 -0.49
N LEU A 232 7.48 -17.59 0.17
CA LEU A 232 8.61 -16.65 0.05
C LEU A 232 9.95 -17.32 0.36
N HIS A 233 9.98 -18.21 1.35
CA HIS A 233 11.20 -18.87 1.81
C HIS A 233 11.79 -19.87 0.79
N GLU A 234 10.98 -20.41 -0.13
CA GLU A 234 11.48 -21.29 -1.20
C GLU A 234 12.26 -20.52 -2.28
N HIS A 235 12.19 -19.19 -2.26
CA HIS A 235 12.89 -18.31 -3.21
C HIS A 235 14.14 -17.65 -2.64
N VAL A 236 14.58 -18.03 -1.43
CA VAL A 236 15.75 -17.40 -0.78
C VAL A 236 17.02 -17.52 -1.61
N ASP A 237 17.30 -18.70 -2.17
CA ASP A 237 18.49 -18.90 -3.02
C ASP A 237 18.46 -17.97 -4.23
N PHE A 238 17.29 -17.79 -4.84
CA PHE A 238 17.12 -16.84 -5.93
C PHE A 238 17.33 -15.40 -5.48
N PHE A 239 16.85 -15.01 -4.30
CA PHE A 239 17.11 -13.67 -3.77
C PHE A 239 18.60 -13.41 -3.61
N LEU A 240 19.35 -14.38 -3.07
CA LEU A 240 20.80 -14.27 -2.90
C LEU A 240 21.53 -14.14 -4.24
N GLU A 241 21.14 -14.93 -5.24
CA GLU A 241 21.70 -14.85 -6.60
C GLU A 241 21.49 -13.47 -7.24
N ILE A 242 20.30 -12.88 -7.10
CA ILE A 242 20.00 -11.56 -7.66
C ILE A 242 20.70 -10.46 -6.84
N GLN A 243 20.72 -10.59 -5.52
CA GLN A 243 21.37 -9.64 -4.63
C GLN A 243 22.87 -9.55 -4.92
N GLU A 244 23.57 -10.67 -5.09
CA GLU A 244 24.99 -10.70 -5.41
C GLU A 244 25.32 -9.93 -6.71
N LYS A 245 24.43 -10.01 -7.70
CA LYS A 245 24.64 -9.40 -9.03
C LYS A 245 24.26 -7.92 -9.10
N TYR A 246 23.21 -7.50 -8.40
CA TYR A 246 22.55 -6.22 -8.66
C TYR A 246 22.39 -5.31 -7.44
N SER A 247 22.60 -5.80 -6.20
CA SER A 247 22.34 -5.00 -4.98
C SER A 247 23.12 -3.70 -4.94
N SER A 248 24.42 -3.71 -5.26
CA SER A 248 25.22 -2.47 -5.27
C SER A 248 24.64 -1.40 -6.19
N ASP A 249 24.17 -1.80 -7.37
CA ASP A 249 23.70 -0.85 -8.37
C ASP A 249 22.30 -0.32 -8.03
N ILE A 250 21.42 -1.19 -7.52
CA ILE A 250 20.08 -0.80 -7.05
C ILE A 250 20.19 0.18 -5.88
N LEU A 251 20.99 -0.17 -4.87
CA LEU A 251 21.14 0.66 -3.66
C LEU A 251 21.73 2.03 -4.01
N ASN A 252 22.74 2.07 -4.89
CA ASN A 252 23.34 3.33 -5.34
C ASN A 252 22.37 4.20 -6.15
N ASP A 253 21.48 3.59 -6.94
CA ASP A 253 20.46 4.32 -7.69
C ASP A 253 19.35 4.83 -6.78
N PHE A 254 19.06 4.19 -5.64
CA PHE A 254 17.96 4.61 -4.75
C PHE A 254 18.34 5.74 -3.78
N LEU A 255 19.64 5.95 -3.52
CA LEU A 255 20.20 7.11 -2.79
C LEU A 255 20.03 8.43 -3.57
#